data_AF-A0A7S2CSI9-F1
#
_entry.id   AF-A0A7S2CSI9-F1
#
_cell.length_a   1.000
_cell.length_b   1.000
_cell.length_c   1.000
_cell.angle_alpha   90.00
_cell.angle_beta   90.00
_cell.angle_gamma   90.00
#
_symmetry.space_group_name_H-M   'P 1'
#
loop_
_entity.id
_entity.type
_entity.pdbx_description
1 polymer ?
#
loop_
_entity_poly.entity_id
_entity_poly.type
_entity_poly.pdbx_seq_one_letter_code
_entity_poly.pdbx_strand_id
1 'polypeptide(L)'
;AQARRSAPTMLAGLLTLGSAATRLAPRALPRGGRSLVASASTYTEIDSFREAKWPTEWPFADKRFFTRSDESPDIMFYSEPRFVTHIDDGAITSIRDYYASVMKDGDDVLDLCSSWISHLPEDLKLGRVAGLGMNQEELSRNDRLTEFVVQDLNQAPKLPYDDDSFDYVCNVVSVDYLNK
;
A
#
# COMPACT_ATOMS: atom_id res chain seq x y z
N ALA A 1 20.02 -27.01 22.95
CA ALA A 1 19.72 -25.67 23.51
C ALA A 1 19.70 -24.69 22.35
N GLN A 2 18.51 -24.30 21.90
CA GLN A 2 18.34 -23.48 20.70
C GLN A 2 17.72 -22.16 21.12
N ALA A 3 18.46 -21.08 20.90
CA ALA A 3 18.11 -19.73 21.32
C ALA A 3 16.89 -19.23 20.54
N ARG A 4 15.83 -18.84 21.26
CA ARG A 4 14.68 -18.12 20.70
C ARG A 4 15.14 -16.71 20.34
N ARG A 5 15.08 -16.35 19.05
CA ARG A 5 15.14 -14.95 18.61
C ARG A 5 13.74 -14.36 18.74
N SER A 6 13.64 -13.24 19.43
CA SER A 6 12.42 -12.44 19.62
C SER A 6 12.02 -11.75 18.32
N ALA A 7 10.73 -11.83 17.96
CA ALA A 7 10.15 -11.07 16.86
C ALA A 7 10.04 -9.57 17.19
N PRO A 8 10.26 -8.65 16.24
CA PRO A 8 10.00 -7.23 16.45
C PRO A 8 8.51 -6.93 16.30
N THR A 9 7.98 -6.14 17.21
CA THR A 9 6.61 -5.61 17.22
C THR A 9 6.41 -4.67 16.03
N MET A 10 5.54 -5.03 15.08
CA MET A 10 5.09 -4.13 14.01
C MET A 10 4.15 -3.06 14.58
N LEU A 11 4.51 -1.80 14.37
CA LEU A 11 3.68 -0.63 14.68
C LEU A 11 3.00 -0.18 13.38
N ALA A 12 1.68 -0.30 13.29
CA ALA A 12 0.89 0.13 12.14
C ALA A 12 0.71 1.66 12.14
N GLY A 13 1.15 2.35 11.08
CA GLY A 13 0.98 3.78 10.88
C GLY A 13 -0.03 4.08 9.77
N LEU A 14 -1.04 4.91 10.06
CA LEU A 14 -2.09 5.34 9.13
C LEU A 14 -1.79 6.78 8.64
N LEU A 15 -1.82 7.00 7.32
CA LEU A 15 -1.46 8.26 6.63
C LEU A 15 -2.71 9.04 6.17
N THR A 16 -2.75 10.36 6.41
CA THR A 16 -3.69 11.31 5.74
C THR A 16 -3.04 12.68 5.56
N LEU A 17 -3.14 13.28 4.36
CA LEU A 17 -2.62 14.62 4.02
C LEU A 17 -3.61 15.75 4.38
N GLY A 18 -3.11 16.81 5.03
CA GLY A 18 -3.81 18.08 5.24
C GLY A 18 -3.21 19.21 4.41
N SER A 19 -4.03 19.91 3.63
CA SER A 19 -3.64 21.01 2.74
C SER A 19 -3.24 22.28 3.50
N ALA A 20 -1.99 22.75 3.34
CA ALA A 20 -1.56 24.07 3.79
C ALA A 20 -1.62 25.09 2.65
N ALA A 21 -2.56 26.04 2.73
CA ALA A 21 -2.67 27.15 1.80
C ALA A 21 -1.59 28.20 2.07
N THR A 22 -0.60 28.32 1.18
CA THR A 22 0.43 29.35 1.26
C THR A 22 0.09 30.54 0.36
N ARG A 23 -0.04 31.74 0.95
CA ARG A 23 -0.22 33.01 0.23
C ARG A 23 1.07 33.37 -0.51
N LEU A 24 0.97 33.64 -1.81
CA LEU A 24 2.05 34.15 -2.67
C LEU A 24 2.33 35.63 -2.39
N ALA A 25 3.61 35.96 -2.18
CA ALA A 25 4.16 37.30 -2.37
C ALA A 25 5.35 37.23 -3.33
N PRO A 26 5.52 38.16 -4.29
CA PRO A 26 6.57 38.06 -5.29
C PRO A 26 7.85 38.70 -4.76
N ARG A 27 9.01 38.03 -4.92
CA ARG A 27 10.31 38.70 -4.81
C ARG A 27 11.36 38.04 -5.71
N ALA A 28 12.14 38.91 -6.35
CA ALA A 28 13.07 38.66 -7.45
C ALA A 28 14.21 37.66 -7.14
N LEU A 29 14.65 36.96 -8.18
CA LEU A 29 15.79 36.03 -8.20
C LEU A 29 17.12 36.75 -8.42
N PRO A 30 18.21 36.30 -7.76
CA PRO A 30 19.54 36.34 -8.34
C PRO A 30 20.06 34.93 -8.67
N ARG A 31 20.75 34.85 -9.82
CA ARG A 31 21.51 33.70 -10.33
C ARG A 31 22.61 33.28 -9.35
N GLY A 32 22.71 31.98 -9.08
CA GLY A 32 23.87 31.36 -8.44
C GLY A 32 23.61 29.89 -8.17
N GLY A 33 24.29 29.00 -8.90
CA GLY A 33 24.13 27.55 -8.77
C GLY A 33 24.46 27.05 -7.36
N ARG A 34 23.55 26.25 -6.80
CA ARG A 34 23.82 25.41 -5.63
C ARG A 34 23.18 24.05 -5.85
N SER A 35 23.98 23.02 -5.68
CA SER A 35 23.57 21.62 -5.59
C SER A 35 22.40 21.50 -4.62
N LEU A 36 21.25 21.02 -5.10
CA LEU A 36 20.13 20.64 -4.26
C LEU A 36 20.50 19.32 -3.60
N VAL A 37 21.03 19.41 -2.37
CA VAL A 37 21.04 18.25 -1.48
C VAL A 37 19.58 18.01 -1.12
N ALA A 38 19.04 16.88 -1.57
CA ALA A 38 17.72 16.43 -1.17
C ALA A 38 17.69 16.32 0.35
N SER A 39 16.96 17.22 1.00
CA SER A 39 16.69 17.11 2.42
C SER A 39 15.84 15.86 2.58
N ALA A 40 16.36 14.86 3.30
CA ALA A 40 15.53 13.78 3.80
C ALA A 40 14.41 14.44 4.62
N SER A 41 13.18 14.41 4.10
CA SER A 41 12.01 14.84 4.84
C SER A 41 11.90 13.92 6.04
N THR A 42 12.31 14.43 7.19
CA THR A 42 12.03 13.78 8.46
C THR A 42 10.51 13.75 8.61
N TYR A 43 9.95 12.55 8.72
CA TYR A 43 8.55 12.37 9.07
C TYR A 43 8.29 13.10 10.39
N THR A 44 7.66 14.26 10.34
CA THR A 44 7.12 14.90 11.54
C THR A 44 5.89 14.12 11.95
N GLU A 45 6.03 13.37 13.04
CA GLU A 45 4.95 12.71 13.73
C GLU A 45 3.83 13.73 14.00
N ILE A 46 2.66 13.54 13.39
CA ILE A 46 1.54 14.45 13.59
C ILE A 46 0.90 14.08 14.93
N ASP A 47 1.12 14.90 15.95
CA ASP A 47 0.59 14.72 17.32
C ASP A 47 -0.95 14.77 17.41
N SER A 48 -1.65 15.01 16.29
CA SER A 48 -3.11 15.12 16.22
C SER A 48 -3.85 13.86 16.71
N PHE A 49 -3.29 12.66 16.50
CA PHE A 49 -3.87 11.43 17.03
C PHE A 49 -3.61 11.23 18.53
N ARG A 50 -2.54 11.83 19.07
CA ARG A 50 -2.24 11.77 20.52
C ARG A 50 -3.16 12.66 21.33
N GLU A 51 -3.56 13.80 20.77
CA GLU A 51 -4.48 14.75 21.41
C GLU A 51 -5.97 14.44 21.13
N ALA A 52 -6.25 13.49 20.23
CA ALA A 52 -7.60 13.10 19.90
C ALA A 52 -8.34 12.55 21.14
N LYS A 53 -9.54 13.07 21.40
CA LYS A 53 -10.44 12.56 22.45
C LYS A 53 -11.17 11.34 21.91
N TRP A 54 -10.60 10.17 22.16
CA TRP A 54 -11.21 8.90 21.80
C TRP A 54 -12.36 8.53 22.74
N PRO A 55 -13.44 7.90 22.23
CA PRO A 55 -14.51 7.40 23.09
C PRO A 55 -13.96 6.32 24.03
N THR A 56 -14.42 6.32 25.28
CA THR A 56 -13.99 5.35 26.31
C THR A 56 -14.56 3.95 26.07
N GLU A 57 -15.63 3.86 25.28
CA GLU A 57 -16.27 2.61 24.89
C GLU A 57 -16.26 2.50 23.37
N TRP A 58 -16.29 1.26 22.87
CA TRP A 58 -16.34 0.99 21.44
C TRP A 58 -17.65 1.53 20.84
N PRO A 59 -17.60 2.54 19.95
CA PRO A 59 -18.81 3.21 19.48
C PRO A 59 -19.63 2.38 18.48
N PHE A 60 -19.06 1.31 17.93
CA PHE A 60 -19.70 0.46 16.93
C PHE A 60 -20.23 -0.84 17.57
N ALA A 61 -21.12 -0.71 18.56
CA ALA A 61 -21.71 -1.84 19.28
C ALA A 61 -22.62 -2.71 18.40
N ASP A 62 -23.22 -2.12 17.36
CA ASP A 62 -24.05 -2.84 16.40
C ASP A 62 -23.18 -3.56 15.37
N LYS A 63 -23.27 -4.89 15.34
CA LYS A 63 -22.50 -5.72 14.40
C LYS A 63 -22.79 -5.38 12.93
N ARG A 64 -23.95 -4.81 12.63
CA ARG A 64 -24.34 -4.40 11.27
C ARG A 64 -23.42 -3.33 10.67
N PHE A 65 -22.67 -2.59 11.49
CA PHE A 65 -21.65 -1.66 10.99
C PHE A 65 -20.49 -2.35 10.26
N PHE A 66 -20.32 -3.65 10.48
CA PHE A 66 -19.24 -4.46 9.89
C PHE A 66 -19.76 -5.58 8.98
N THR A 67 -21.07 -5.62 8.71
CA THR A 67 -21.65 -6.54 7.72
C THR A 67 -21.57 -5.92 6.34
N ARG A 68 -21.36 -6.73 5.31
CA ARG A 68 -21.37 -6.26 3.93
C ARG A 68 -22.79 -5.85 3.54
N SER A 69 -22.90 -4.75 2.78
CA SER A 69 -24.18 -4.36 2.17
C SER A 69 -24.56 -5.30 1.01
N ASP A 70 -23.58 -5.94 0.40
CA ASP A 70 -23.73 -6.94 -0.65
C ASP A 70 -22.88 -8.18 -0.33
N GLU A 71 -23.55 -9.33 -0.22
CA GLU A 71 -22.97 -10.65 0.07
C GLU A 71 -22.72 -11.45 -1.22
N SER A 72 -22.93 -10.86 -2.40
CA SER A 72 -22.59 -11.49 -3.66
C SER A 72 -21.07 -11.76 -3.76
N PRO A 73 -20.64 -12.85 -4.40
CA PRO A 73 -19.22 -13.15 -4.55
C PRO A 73 -18.47 -12.03 -5.28
N ASP A 74 -17.34 -11.59 -4.71
CA ASP A 74 -16.53 -10.49 -5.26
C ASP A 74 -16.06 -10.73 -6.70
N ILE A 75 -15.96 -11.99 -7.16
CA ILE A 75 -15.64 -12.33 -8.56
C ILE A 75 -16.60 -11.69 -9.57
N MET A 76 -17.85 -11.44 -9.19
CA MET A 76 -18.82 -10.75 -10.04
C MET A 76 -18.48 -9.25 -10.18
N PHE A 77 -17.88 -8.66 -9.15
CA PHE A 77 -17.47 -7.26 -9.15
C PHE A 77 -16.13 -7.05 -9.87
N TYR A 78 -15.23 -8.02 -9.79
CA TYR A 78 -13.90 -7.98 -10.43
C TYR A 78 -13.86 -8.63 -11.83
N SER A 79 -15.00 -9.06 -12.38
CA SER A 79 -15.04 -9.69 -13.71
C SER A 79 -14.72 -8.73 -14.84
N GLU A 80 -15.09 -7.45 -14.69
CA GLU A 80 -14.80 -6.40 -15.66
C GLU A 80 -13.53 -5.64 -15.24
N PRO A 81 -12.53 -5.51 -16.13
CA PRO A 81 -11.28 -4.85 -15.77
C PRO A 81 -11.47 -3.35 -15.60
N ARG A 82 -10.77 -2.79 -14.61
CA ARG A 82 -10.83 -1.36 -14.27
C ARG A 82 -9.44 -0.76 -14.29
N PHE A 83 -9.15 -0.08 -15.40
CA PHE A 83 -7.91 0.67 -15.57
C PHE A 83 -8.01 2.07 -14.96
N VAL A 84 -8.26 2.13 -13.65
CA VAL A 84 -8.36 3.37 -12.89
C VAL A 84 -7.48 3.30 -11.65
N THR A 85 -7.17 4.47 -11.12
CA THR A 85 -6.50 4.59 -9.84
C THR A 85 -7.54 4.81 -8.75
N HIS A 86 -7.56 3.93 -7.75
CA HIS A 86 -8.60 3.92 -6.71
C HIS A 86 -8.35 4.88 -5.53
N ILE A 87 -7.18 5.52 -5.52
CA ILE A 87 -6.74 6.47 -4.49
C ILE A 87 -6.17 7.73 -5.14
N ASP A 88 -6.14 8.82 -4.39
CA ASP A 88 -5.61 10.10 -4.86
C ASP A 88 -4.07 10.10 -4.95
N ASP A 89 -3.53 11.05 -5.72
CA ASP A 89 -2.10 11.18 -5.97
C ASP A 89 -1.26 11.37 -4.69
N GLY A 90 -1.81 11.99 -3.65
CA GLY A 90 -1.12 12.18 -2.38
C GLY A 90 -0.94 10.87 -1.62
N ALA A 91 -1.98 10.03 -1.59
CA ALA A 91 -1.90 8.68 -1.05
C ALA A 91 -0.89 7.82 -1.82
N ILE A 92 -0.91 7.86 -3.16
CA ILE A 92 0.03 7.13 -4.01
C ILE A 92 1.47 7.55 -3.74
N THR A 93 1.71 8.87 -3.67
CA THR A 93 3.03 9.42 -3.38
C THR A 93 3.53 8.93 -2.02
N SER A 94 2.67 8.97 -0.99
CA SER A 94 3.03 8.50 0.35
C SER A 94 3.39 7.01 0.39
N ILE A 95 2.65 6.17 -0.35
CA ILE A 95 2.92 4.73 -0.44
C ILE A 95 4.26 4.49 -1.14
N ARG A 96 4.51 5.17 -2.26
CA ARG A 96 5.78 5.08 -3.01
C ARG A 96 6.96 5.52 -2.15
N ASP A 97 6.85 6.65 -1.47
CA ASP A 97 7.90 7.16 -0.59
C ASP A 97 8.19 6.18 0.56
N TYR A 98 7.15 5.58 1.12
CA TYR A 98 7.31 4.55 2.15
C TYR A 98 8.04 3.32 1.60
N TYR A 99 7.61 2.77 0.47
CA TYR A 99 8.28 1.63 -0.17
C TYR A 99 9.74 1.93 -0.52
N ALA A 100 10.03 3.11 -1.08
CA ALA A 100 11.40 3.54 -1.37
C ALA A 100 12.27 3.68 -0.10
N SER A 101 11.67 3.91 1.06
CA SER A 101 12.39 4.03 2.33
C SER A 101 12.73 2.69 2.99
N VAL A 102 12.00 1.61 2.66
CA VAL A 102 12.15 0.30 3.32
C VAL A 102 12.72 -0.78 2.39
N MET A 103 12.36 -0.76 1.11
CA MET A 103 12.82 -1.73 0.12
C MET A 103 14.18 -1.32 -0.46
N LYS A 104 14.94 -2.30 -0.95
CA LYS A 104 16.23 -2.13 -1.64
C LYS A 104 16.20 -2.81 -3.00
N ASP A 105 17.12 -2.40 -3.87
CA ASP A 105 17.33 -3.07 -5.15
C ASP A 105 17.60 -4.58 -4.93
N GLY A 106 16.96 -5.40 -5.76
CA GLY A 106 17.04 -6.86 -5.72
C GLY A 106 16.09 -7.54 -4.74
N ASP A 107 15.29 -6.81 -3.97
CA ASP A 107 14.26 -7.41 -3.11
C ASP A 107 13.17 -8.11 -3.93
N ASP A 108 12.69 -9.23 -3.41
CA ASP A 108 11.57 -9.98 -3.96
C ASP A 108 10.26 -9.57 -3.27
N VAL A 109 9.24 -9.21 -4.07
CA VAL A 109 7.97 -8.65 -3.58
C VAL A 109 6.77 -9.45 -4.06
N LEU A 110 5.84 -9.71 -3.15
CA LEU A 110 4.50 -10.21 -3.46
C LEU A 110 3.47 -9.09 -3.30
N ASP A 111 2.81 -8.72 -4.38
CA ASP A 111 1.65 -7.82 -4.36
C ASP A 111 0.36 -8.64 -4.29
N LEU A 112 -0.23 -8.70 -3.09
CA LEU A 112 -1.49 -9.39 -2.84
C LEU A 112 -2.67 -8.52 -3.27
N CYS A 113 -3.67 -9.21 -3.81
CA CYS A 113 -4.86 -8.57 -4.35
C CYS A 113 -4.53 -7.51 -5.42
N SER A 114 -3.46 -7.78 -6.18
CA SER A 114 -2.90 -6.90 -7.21
C SER A 114 -3.87 -6.67 -8.36
N SER A 115 -3.67 -5.54 -9.03
CA SER A 115 -4.38 -5.14 -10.26
C SER A 115 -3.34 -4.67 -11.30
N TRP A 116 -3.69 -3.72 -12.15
CA TRP A 116 -2.84 -3.14 -13.19
C TRP A 116 -1.81 -2.13 -12.66
N ILE A 117 -1.91 -1.69 -11.40
CA ILE A 117 -0.94 -0.82 -10.72
C ILE A 117 -0.65 -1.36 -9.31
N SER A 118 0.63 -1.57 -8.97
CA SER A 118 1.09 -2.00 -7.63
C SER A 118 1.57 -0.86 -6.73
N HIS A 119 1.60 0.38 -7.23
CA HIS A 119 2.14 1.56 -6.53
C HIS A 119 3.61 1.42 -6.05
N LEU A 120 4.38 0.51 -6.64
CA LEU A 120 5.82 0.37 -6.39
C LEU A 120 6.58 1.59 -6.95
N PRO A 121 7.69 2.01 -6.31
CA PRO A 121 8.56 3.06 -6.85
C PRO A 121 9.05 2.68 -8.26
N GLU A 122 9.06 3.64 -9.18
CA GLU A 122 9.38 3.38 -10.60
C GLU A 122 10.88 3.20 -10.84
N ASP A 123 11.71 3.83 -10.01
CA ASP A 123 13.18 3.83 -10.10
C ASP A 123 13.83 2.66 -9.34
N LEU A 124 13.09 1.99 -8.46
CA LEU A 124 13.57 0.86 -7.67
C LEU A 124 13.63 -0.43 -8.52
N LYS A 125 14.81 -1.05 -8.55
CA LYS A 125 15.06 -2.27 -9.33
C LYS A 125 14.88 -3.49 -8.45
N LEU A 126 13.63 -3.90 -8.29
CA LEU A 126 13.27 -5.13 -7.58
C LEU A 126 13.72 -6.37 -8.35
N GLY A 127 13.87 -7.49 -7.62
CA GLY A 127 14.15 -8.80 -8.19
C GLY A 127 12.91 -9.39 -8.83
N ARG A 128 12.28 -10.32 -8.12
CA ARG A 128 10.99 -10.93 -8.46
C ARG A 128 9.86 -10.04 -7.95
N VAL A 129 8.88 -9.77 -8.80
CA VAL A 129 7.64 -9.08 -8.40
C VAL A 129 6.46 -9.94 -8.83
N ALA A 130 5.90 -10.68 -7.89
CA ALA A 130 4.76 -11.55 -8.12
C ALA A 130 3.47 -10.82 -7.76
N GLY A 131 2.51 -10.75 -8.68
CA GLY A 131 1.16 -10.25 -8.39
C GLY A 131 0.18 -11.40 -8.20
N LEU A 132 -0.69 -11.33 -7.20
CA LEU A 132 -1.83 -12.24 -7.07
C LEU A 132 -3.10 -11.42 -7.05
N GLY A 133 -4.01 -11.66 -8.00
CA GLY A 133 -5.25 -10.89 -8.11
C GLY A 133 -6.37 -11.69 -8.76
N MET A 134 -7.54 -11.08 -8.90
CA MET A 134 -8.74 -11.76 -9.42
C MET A 134 -8.98 -11.52 -10.92
N ASN A 135 -8.38 -10.48 -11.50
CA ASN A 135 -8.61 -10.10 -12.89
C ASN A 135 -7.34 -10.28 -13.74
N GLN A 136 -7.43 -11.18 -14.72
CA GLN A 136 -6.33 -11.51 -15.64
C GLN A 136 -5.89 -10.31 -16.49
N GLU A 137 -6.83 -9.52 -16.98
CA GLU A 137 -6.54 -8.41 -17.90
C GLU A 137 -5.85 -7.27 -17.17
N GLU A 138 -6.26 -6.97 -15.94
CA GLU A 138 -5.58 -6.02 -15.06
C GLU A 138 -4.14 -6.44 -14.77
N LEU A 139 -3.94 -7.67 -14.27
CA LEU A 139 -2.61 -8.18 -13.93
C LEU A 139 -1.67 -8.19 -15.14
N SER A 140 -2.19 -8.55 -16.32
CA SER A 140 -1.39 -8.59 -17.55
C SER A 140 -0.90 -7.21 -18.03
N ARG A 141 -1.52 -6.12 -17.55
CA ARG A 141 -1.13 -4.74 -17.89
C ARG A 141 -0.30 -4.07 -16.80
N ASN A 142 0.05 -4.78 -15.73
CA ASN A 142 0.88 -4.24 -14.68
C ASN A 142 2.36 -4.34 -15.07
N ASP A 143 2.92 -3.22 -15.52
CA ASP A 143 4.31 -3.13 -15.98
C ASP A 143 5.36 -3.37 -14.88
N ARG A 144 4.95 -3.44 -13.60
CA ARG A 144 5.86 -3.73 -12.48
C ARG A 144 5.98 -5.22 -12.18
N LEU A 145 5.04 -6.05 -12.62
CA LEU A 145 5.04 -7.49 -12.30
C LEU A 145 6.00 -8.26 -13.20
N THR A 146 6.79 -9.15 -12.61
CA THR A 146 7.58 -10.14 -13.36
C THR A 146 6.77 -11.40 -13.65
N GLU A 147 5.77 -11.69 -12.81
CA GLU A 147 4.82 -12.78 -12.98
C GLU A 147 3.52 -12.46 -12.23
N PHE A 148 2.45 -13.20 -12.54
CA PHE A 148 1.21 -13.09 -11.78
C PHE A 148 0.45 -14.41 -11.70
N VAL A 149 -0.43 -14.51 -10.72
CA VAL A 149 -1.41 -15.59 -10.56
C VAL A 149 -2.82 -15.01 -10.44
N VAL A 150 -3.75 -15.58 -11.19
CA VAL A 150 -5.17 -15.27 -11.05
C VAL A 150 -5.78 -16.21 -10.02
N GLN A 151 -6.15 -15.69 -8.86
CA GLN A 151 -6.69 -16.47 -7.75
C GLN A 151 -7.62 -15.63 -6.87
N ASP A 152 -8.78 -16.21 -6.56
CA ASP A 152 -9.70 -15.68 -5.55
C ASP A 152 -9.32 -16.23 -4.16
N LEU A 153 -8.76 -15.38 -3.31
CA LEU A 153 -8.32 -15.76 -1.97
C LEU A 153 -9.49 -16.09 -1.02
N ASN A 154 -10.70 -15.61 -1.30
CA ASN A 154 -11.88 -15.98 -0.52
C ASN A 154 -12.35 -17.42 -0.81
N GLN A 155 -11.95 -17.99 -1.95
CA GLN A 155 -12.22 -19.40 -2.29
C GLN A 155 -11.03 -20.31 -2.02
N ALA A 156 -9.81 -19.85 -2.34
CA ALA A 156 -8.57 -20.58 -2.14
C ALA A 156 -7.58 -19.68 -1.39
N PRO A 157 -7.55 -19.70 -0.05
CA PRO A 157 -6.69 -18.78 0.72
C PRO A 157 -5.21 -19.20 0.74
N LYS A 158 -4.88 -20.38 0.22
CA LYS A 158 -3.50 -20.87 0.17
C LYS A 158 -2.74 -20.18 -0.96
N LEU A 159 -1.68 -19.46 -0.61
CA LEU A 159 -0.79 -18.84 -1.59
C LEU A 159 -0.02 -19.91 -2.41
N PRO A 160 0.16 -19.72 -3.72
CA PRO A 160 0.85 -20.66 -4.61
C PRO A 160 2.36 -20.44 -4.62
N TYR A 161 2.94 -20.09 -3.47
CA TYR A 161 4.36 -19.75 -3.32
C TYR A 161 4.98 -20.54 -2.17
N ASP A 162 6.29 -20.74 -2.24
CA ASP A 162 7.04 -21.38 -1.16
C ASP A 162 7.13 -20.45 0.06
N ASP A 163 7.30 -21.04 1.24
CA ASP A 163 7.52 -20.29 2.48
C ASP A 163 8.84 -19.48 2.38
N ASP A 164 8.87 -18.30 3.00
CA ASP A 164 10.04 -17.41 3.06
C ASP A 164 10.62 -17.03 1.67
N SER A 165 9.80 -17.01 0.62
CA SER A 165 10.25 -16.73 -0.76
C SER A 165 10.19 -15.26 -1.19
N PHE A 166 9.81 -14.34 -0.29
CA PHE A 166 9.70 -12.91 -0.57
C PHE A 166 10.24 -12.10 0.61
N ASP A 167 10.88 -10.97 0.31
CA ASP A 167 11.33 -10.00 1.31
C ASP A 167 10.16 -9.14 1.81
N TYR A 168 9.20 -8.83 0.93
CA TYR A 168 8.05 -7.99 1.24
C TYR A 168 6.74 -8.56 0.68
N VAL A 169 5.66 -8.36 1.44
CA VAL A 169 4.28 -8.61 1.00
C VAL A 169 3.50 -7.31 1.11
N CYS A 170 2.94 -6.86 -0.01
CA CYS A 170 2.12 -5.68 -0.13
C CYS A 170 0.65 -6.08 -0.26
N ASN A 171 -0.25 -5.29 0.34
CA ASN A 171 -1.70 -5.38 0.13
C ASN A 171 -2.25 -3.96 0.29
N VAL A 172 -2.46 -3.28 -0.84
CA VAL A 172 -2.89 -1.89 -0.89
C VAL A 172 -4.28 -1.83 -1.53
N VAL A 173 -5.18 -1.06 -0.92
CA VAL A 173 -6.55 -0.78 -1.41
C VAL A 173 -7.40 -2.01 -1.74
N SER A 174 -7.18 -3.13 -1.03
CA SER A 174 -7.80 -4.40 -1.41
C SER A 174 -8.05 -5.39 -0.25
N VAL A 175 -7.70 -5.03 0.99
CA VAL A 175 -7.99 -5.85 2.17
C VAL A 175 -9.49 -5.94 2.47
N ASP A 176 -10.27 -4.98 1.97
CA ASP A 176 -11.70 -4.80 2.24
C ASP A 176 -12.60 -5.88 1.61
N TYR A 177 -12.15 -6.58 0.56
CA TYR A 177 -12.92 -7.68 -0.02
C TYR A 177 -12.60 -9.05 0.59
N LEU A 178 -11.51 -9.17 1.36
CA LEU A 178 -11.16 -10.43 2.03
C LEU A 178 -12.08 -10.67 3.23
N ASN A 179 -12.80 -11.79 3.22
CA ASN A 179 -13.87 -12.08 4.19
C ASN A 179 -13.81 -13.48 4.81
N LYS A 180 -12.74 -14.24 4.57
CA LYS A 180 -12.53 -15.60 5.09
C LYS A 180 -11.32 -15.70 6.01
#